data_AF-A0A382BDZ6-F1
#
_entry.id   AF-A0A382BDZ6-F1
#
_cell.length_a   1.000
_cell.length_b   1.000
_cell.length_c   1.000
_cell.angle_alpha   90.00
_cell.angle_beta   90.00
_cell.angle_gamma   90.00
#
_symmetry.space_group_name_H-M   'P 1'
#
loop_
_entity.id
_entity.type
_entity.pdbx_description
1 polymer ?
#
loop_
_entity_poly.entity_id
_entity_poly.type
_entity_poly.pdbx_seq_one_letter_code
_entity_poly.pdbx_strand_id
1 'polypeptide(L)'
;MAKKLVIGTTRVFDEDGIGQVAQGLGAGDDVEFENITCNDISVSDLIMSNDRPNHEGNDIDGTKGSWVIQEGENDIFVINKKTGKQYKLALNEV
;
A
#
# COMPACT_ATOMS: atom_id res chain seq x y z
N MET A 1 3.60 7.24 -18.42
CA MET A 1 2.51 6.27 -18.16
C MET A 1 3.08 4.86 -18.27
N ALA A 2 2.65 3.94 -17.40
CA ALA A 2 3.10 2.55 -17.46
C ALA A 2 2.59 1.90 -18.74
N LYS A 3 3.51 1.32 -19.52
CA LYS A 3 3.22 0.71 -20.83
C LYS A 3 2.90 -0.78 -20.74
N LYS A 4 3.26 -1.41 -19.60
CA LYS A 4 3.11 -2.83 -19.36
C LYS A 4 3.15 -3.17 -17.87
N LEU A 5 2.25 -4.03 -17.41
CA LEU A 5 2.29 -4.66 -16.09
C LEU A 5 2.08 -6.17 -16.23
N VAL A 6 3.00 -6.95 -15.67
CA VAL A 6 2.96 -8.42 -15.66
C VAL A 6 3.09 -8.89 -14.22
N ILE A 7 2.22 -9.82 -13.80
CA ILE A 7 2.29 -10.50 -12.50
C ILE A 7 2.56 -11.98 -12.80
N GLY A 8 3.78 -12.44 -12.52
CA GLY A 8 4.22 -13.77 -12.92
C GLY A 8 4.23 -13.94 -14.44
N THR A 9 3.43 -14.87 -14.97
CA THR A 9 3.23 -15.08 -16.41
C THR A 9 1.98 -14.39 -16.95
N THR A 10 1.15 -13.81 -16.08
CA THR A 10 -0.10 -13.16 -16.45
C THR A 10 0.14 -11.72 -16.87
N ARG A 11 -0.32 -11.36 -18.06
CA ARG A 11 -0.32 -9.98 -18.55
C ARG A 11 -1.55 -9.27 -17.99
N VAL A 12 -1.33 -8.23 -17.18
CA VAL A 12 -2.42 -7.43 -16.61
C VAL A 12 -2.82 -6.34 -17.61
N PHE A 13 -1.85 -5.61 -18.17
CA PHE A 13 -2.02 -4.75 -19.35
C PHE A 13 -0.73 -4.72 -20.19
N ASP A 14 -0.87 -4.65 -21.52
CA ASP A 14 0.21 -4.59 -22.50
C ASP A 14 -0.27 -3.76 -23.70
N GLU A 15 0.32 -2.59 -23.95
CA GLU A 15 -0.13 -1.67 -25.02
C GLU A 15 0.10 -2.21 -26.44
N ASP A 16 1.03 -3.17 -26.59
CA ASP A 16 1.46 -3.72 -27.88
C ASP A 16 0.84 -5.10 -28.20
N GLY A 17 -0.10 -5.60 -27.38
CA GLY A 17 -0.72 -6.92 -27.55
C GLY A 17 -2.24 -6.92 -27.42
N ILE A 18 -2.93 -7.88 -28.06
CA ILE A 18 -4.38 -8.09 -27.83
C ILE A 18 -4.55 -8.49 -26.36
N GLY A 19 -5.15 -7.59 -25.57
CA GLY A 19 -5.36 -7.80 -24.15
C GLY A 19 -6.23 -9.04 -23.91
N GLN A 20 -5.73 -9.99 -23.13
CA GLN A 20 -6.62 -10.92 -22.45
C GLN A 20 -7.17 -10.18 -21.23
N VAL A 21 -8.47 -10.35 -20.95
CA VAL A 21 -9.04 -9.89 -19.67
C VAL A 21 -8.18 -10.52 -18.59
N ALA A 22 -7.59 -9.70 -17.70
CA ALA A 22 -6.86 -10.19 -16.55
C ALA A 22 -7.79 -11.09 -15.75
N GLN A 23 -7.65 -12.41 -15.92
CA GLN A 23 -8.48 -13.37 -15.19
C GLN A 23 -8.05 -13.30 -13.72
N GLY A 24 -8.91 -12.73 -12.88
CA GLY A 24 -8.66 -12.60 -11.43
C GLY A 24 -8.44 -11.18 -10.92
N LEU A 25 -8.68 -10.13 -11.72
CA LEU A 25 -8.77 -8.74 -11.23
C LEU A 25 -10.12 -8.15 -11.64
N GLY A 26 -11.18 -8.54 -10.95
CA GLY A 26 -12.48 -7.90 -11.02
C GLY A 26 -12.46 -6.50 -10.40
N ALA A 27 -13.55 -5.75 -10.56
CA ALA A 27 -13.67 -4.36 -10.10
C ALA A 27 -13.55 -4.16 -8.56
N GLY A 28 -13.32 -5.22 -7.79
CA GLY A 28 -13.14 -5.17 -6.33
C GLY A 28 -12.01 -6.05 -5.82
N ASP A 29 -11.15 -6.56 -6.70
CA ASP A 29 -10.01 -7.40 -6.30
C ASP A 29 -8.75 -6.53 -6.11
N ASP A 30 -8.08 -6.70 -4.98
CA ASP A 30 -6.78 -6.08 -4.70
C ASP A 30 -5.64 -6.94 -5.28
N VAL A 31 -4.60 -6.28 -5.81
CA VAL A 31 -3.36 -6.98 -6.19
C VAL A 31 -2.46 -7.11 -4.96
N GLU A 32 -2.20 -8.35 -4.54
CA GLU A 32 -1.26 -8.64 -3.45
C GLU A 32 0.13 -8.98 -3.97
N PHE A 33 1.15 -8.40 -3.35
CA PHE A 33 2.57 -8.72 -3.59
C PHE A 33 3.21 -9.15 -2.28
N GLU A 34 4.09 -10.16 -2.31
CA GLU A 34 4.91 -10.50 -1.15
C GLU A 34 5.94 -9.40 -0.86
N ASN A 35 6.68 -8.99 -1.90
CA ASN A 35 7.66 -7.91 -1.85
C ASN A 35 7.53 -7.00 -3.07
N ILE A 36 7.73 -5.70 -2.88
CA ILE A 36 7.83 -4.70 -3.95
C ILE A 36 9.23 -4.07 -3.89
N THR A 37 9.94 -4.05 -5.02
CA THR A 37 11.21 -3.34 -5.17
C THR A 37 11.08 -2.32 -6.29
N CYS A 38 11.18 -1.04 -5.94
CA CYS A 38 11.03 0.09 -6.86
C CYS A 38 11.97 1.23 -6.45
N ASN A 39 12.26 2.15 -7.38
CA ASN A 39 13.08 3.32 -7.10
C ASN A 39 12.30 4.35 -6.25
N ASP A 40 11.04 4.61 -6.61
CA ASP A 40 10.16 5.56 -5.95
C ASP A 40 8.75 4.96 -5.79
N ILE A 41 8.07 5.34 -4.71
CA ILE A 41 6.66 4.99 -4.44
C ILE A 41 5.83 6.27 -4.35
N SER A 42 4.77 6.35 -5.15
CA SER A 42 3.78 7.43 -5.08
C SER A 42 2.44 6.83 -4.68
N VAL A 43 1.89 7.28 -3.56
CA VAL A 43 0.61 6.86 -3.00
C VAL A 43 -0.19 8.11 -2.59
N SER A 44 -1.49 7.96 -2.34
CA SER A 44 -2.21 8.92 -1.51
C SER A 44 -1.88 8.56 -0.04
N ASP A 45 -2.81 7.94 0.67
CA ASP A 45 -2.51 7.41 2.01
C ASP A 45 -1.57 6.20 1.98
N LEU A 46 -0.60 6.16 2.91
CA LEU A 46 0.16 4.94 3.22
C LEU A 46 -0.51 4.18 4.37
N ILE A 47 -1.13 3.03 4.06
CA ILE A 47 -1.80 2.17 5.02
C ILE A 47 -0.85 1.05 5.46
N MET A 48 -0.51 1.01 6.75
CA MET A 48 0.37 0.01 7.35
C MET A 48 -0.40 -0.79 8.40
N SER A 49 -0.83 -2.01 8.03
CA SER A 49 -1.64 -2.86 8.90
C SER A 49 -1.20 -4.31 8.86
N ASN A 50 -1.03 -4.93 10.02
CA ASN A 50 -0.89 -6.38 10.18
C ASN A 50 -2.07 -6.99 10.94
N ASP A 51 -3.22 -6.29 10.97
CA ASP A 51 -4.44 -6.74 11.65
C ASP A 51 -5.21 -7.86 10.94
N ARG A 52 -4.75 -8.31 9.77
CA ARG A 52 -5.41 -9.40 9.05
C ARG A 52 -5.46 -10.69 9.91
N PRO A 53 -6.54 -11.49 9.80
CA PRO A 53 -6.61 -12.80 10.42
C PRO A 53 -5.41 -13.66 10.02
N ASN A 54 -4.89 -14.47 10.95
CA ASN A 54 -3.75 -15.38 10.74
C ASN A 54 -2.41 -14.70 10.38
N HIS A 55 -2.26 -13.40 10.61
CA HIS A 55 -0.95 -12.77 10.64
C HIS A 55 -0.40 -12.72 12.05
N GLU A 56 0.90 -12.91 12.24
CA GLU A 56 1.54 -12.72 13.54
C GLU A 56 1.69 -11.22 13.88
N GLY A 57 1.86 -10.95 15.18
CA GLY A 57 2.24 -9.62 15.66
C GLY A 57 3.65 -9.23 15.21
N ASN A 58 4.07 -8.02 15.56
CA ASN A 58 5.45 -7.58 15.30
C ASN A 58 6.44 -8.23 16.28
N ASP A 59 7.70 -8.32 15.89
CA ASP A 59 8.75 -9.01 16.66
C ASP A 59 9.21 -8.26 17.92
N ILE A 60 8.84 -6.98 18.08
CA ILE A 60 9.31 -6.13 19.19
C ILE A 60 8.49 -6.40 20.45
N ASP A 61 7.17 -6.46 20.34
CA ASP A 61 6.26 -6.63 21.48
C ASP A 61 5.12 -7.64 21.26
N GLY A 62 5.12 -8.35 20.12
CA GLY A 62 4.09 -9.34 19.77
C GLY A 62 2.72 -8.75 19.45
N THR A 63 2.57 -7.43 19.46
CA THR A 63 1.27 -6.79 19.18
C THR A 63 1.04 -6.55 17.69
N LYS A 64 -0.22 -6.36 17.32
CA LYS A 64 -0.60 -5.93 15.97
C LYS A 64 -0.89 -4.44 15.93
N GLY A 65 -0.68 -3.81 14.78
CA GLY A 65 -0.94 -2.40 14.53
C GLY A 65 -1.75 -2.19 13.25
N SER A 66 -2.46 -1.06 13.22
CA SER A 66 -3.08 -0.51 12.02
C SER A 66 -2.89 0.99 12.05
N TRP A 67 -2.07 1.48 11.13
CA TRP A 67 -1.62 2.87 11.04
C TRP A 67 -1.82 3.40 9.63
N VAL A 68 -2.15 4.69 9.51
CA VAL A 68 -2.25 5.38 8.23
C VAL A 68 -1.43 6.66 8.29
N ILE A 69 -0.60 6.89 7.28
CA ILE A 69 0.07 8.17 7.05
C ILE A 69 -0.71 8.91 5.97
N GLN A 70 -1.04 10.18 6.23
CA GLN A 70 -1.85 11.02 5.33
C GLN A 70 -1.19 12.38 5.15
N GLU A 71 -1.13 12.84 3.91
CA GLU A 71 -0.79 14.20 3.53
C GLU A 71 -1.90 15.20 3.88
N GLY A 72 -1.53 16.31 4.50
CA GLY A 72 -2.35 17.51 4.60
C GLY A 72 -1.72 18.66 3.81
N GLU A 73 -2.40 19.80 3.75
CA GLU A 73 -1.89 20.97 3.02
C GLU A 73 -0.56 21.49 3.57
N ASN A 74 -0.36 21.43 4.89
CA ASN A 74 0.81 21.99 5.58
C ASN A 74 1.56 20.98 6.48
N ASP A 75 0.94 19.86 6.82
CA ASP A 75 1.47 18.88 7.78
C ASP A 75 1.28 17.46 7.23
N ILE A 76 2.06 16.51 7.74
CA ILE A 76 1.83 15.08 7.52
C ILE A 76 1.29 14.47 8.81
N PHE A 77 0.19 13.72 8.71
CA PHE A 77 -0.49 13.10 9.83
C PHE A 77 -0.22 11.60 9.90
N VAL A 78 -0.19 11.06 11.11
CA VAL A 78 -0.07 9.62 11.40
C VAL A 78 -1.22 9.23 12.33
N ILE A 79 -2.07 8.31 11.88
CA ILE A 79 -3.29 7.90 12.58
C ILE A 79 -3.15 6.45 13.04
N ASN A 80 -3.34 6.20 14.34
CA ASN A 80 -3.51 4.85 14.86
C ASN A 80 -4.99 4.45 14.70
N LYS A 81 -5.31 3.58 13.75
CA LYS A 81 -6.70 3.18 13.47
C LYS A 81 -7.33 2.33 14.57
N LYS A 82 -6.53 1.70 15.44
CA LYS A 82 -7.05 0.94 16.60
C LYS A 82 -7.58 1.85 17.71
N THR A 83 -6.87 2.93 17.98
CA THR A 83 -7.16 3.82 19.11
C THR A 83 -7.85 5.12 18.69
N GLY A 84 -7.81 5.45 17.39
CA GLY A 84 -8.27 6.75 16.87
C GLY A 84 -7.35 7.92 17.19
N LYS A 85 -6.25 7.69 17.92
CA LYS A 85 -5.27 8.75 18.23
C LYS A 85 -4.56 9.20 16.96
N GLN A 86 -4.35 10.50 16.87
CA GLN A 86 -3.74 11.17 15.72
C GLN A 86 -2.48 11.89 16.17
N TYR A 87 -1.47 11.85 15.33
CA TYR A 87 -0.17 12.46 15.52
C TYR A 87 0.20 13.22 14.24
N LYS A 88 1.18 14.11 14.34
CA LYS A 88 1.75 14.80 13.18
C LYS A 88 3.27 14.68 13.18
N LEU A 89 3.86 14.61 12.00
CA LEU A 89 5.31 14.64 11.84
C LEU A 89 5.80 16.08 11.98
N ALA A 90 6.73 16.31 12.90
CA ALA A 90 7.43 17.59 13.01
C ALA A 90 8.51 17.64 11.93
N LEU A 91 8.33 18.52 10.95
CA LEU A 91 9.29 18.75 9.88
C LEU A 91 10.04 20.06 10.15
N ASN A 92 11.32 20.08 9.79
CA ASN A 92 12.10 21.31 9.71
C ASN A 92 12.31 21.62 8.24
N GLU A 93 12.02 22.86 7.85
CA GLU A 93 12.36 23.39 6.53
C GLU A 93 13.88 23.61 6.46
N VAL A 94 14.49 23.32 5.30
CA VAL A 94 15.92 23.47 5.03
C VAL A 94 16.16 24.39 3.84
#